data_AF-A0A7C2N4E7-F1
#
_entry.id   AF-A0A7C2N4E7-F1
#
_cell.length_a   1.000
_cell.length_b   1.000
_cell.length_c   1.000
_cell.angle_alpha   90.00
_cell.angle_beta   90.00
_cell.angle_gamma   90.00
#
_symmetry.space_group_name_H-M   'P 1'
#
loop_
_entity.id
_entity.type
_entity.pdbx_description
1 polymer ?
#
loop_
_entity_poly.entity_id
_entity_poly.type
_entity_poly.pdbx_seq_one_letter_code
_entity_poly.pdbx_strand_id
1 'polypeptide(L)'
;MREIVSYKLRSVTVAIGRDKNNRLREARGFMGEIVFKIHHKMIGKIVEKTLPLARYLGIGRSRGIGLGEIDIEEHYKAKKLIIIREILNDSW
;
A
#
# COMPACT_ATOMS: atom_id res chain seq x y z
N MET A 1 -14.17 0.60 10.77
CA MET A 1 -13.69 1.92 10.29
C MET A 1 -12.22 1.80 9.88
N ARG A 2 -11.77 2.54 8.86
CA ARG A 2 -10.35 2.60 8.45
C ARG A 2 -9.76 3.94 8.89
N GLU A 3 -8.49 3.95 9.23
CA GLU A 3 -7.78 5.13 9.70
C GLU A 3 -6.52 5.32 8.84
N ILE A 4 -6.33 6.51 8.27
CA ILE A 4 -5.09 6.87 7.58
C ILE A 4 -4.15 7.43 8.65
N VAL A 5 -3.01 6.78 8.86
CA VAL A 5 -2.02 7.14 9.89
C VAL A 5 -1.07 8.20 9.36
N SER A 6 -0.57 8.00 8.14
CA SER A 6 0.28 8.97 7.44
C SER A 6 0.21 8.73 5.93
N TYR A 7 0.60 9.74 5.16
CA TYR A 7 0.75 9.61 3.72
C TYR A 7 1.75 10.63 3.21
N LYS A 8 2.45 10.28 2.14
CA LYS A 8 3.27 11.20 1.34
C LYS A 8 3.01 10.89 -0.12
N LEU A 9 2.09 11.63 -0.71
CA LEU A 9 1.64 11.44 -2.09
C LEU A 9 1.93 12.69 -2.91
N ARG A 10 2.37 12.51 -4.15
CA ARG A 10 2.46 13.58 -5.14
C ARG A 10 1.75 13.18 -6.42
N SER A 11 1.10 14.14 -7.08
CA SER A 11 0.60 13.92 -8.43
C SER A 11 1.77 13.78 -9.40
N VAL A 12 1.66 12.86 -10.35
CA VAL A 12 2.64 12.67 -11.42
C VAL A 12 1.90 12.50 -12.73
N THR A 13 2.39 13.17 -13.78
CA THR A 13 1.97 12.91 -15.17
C THR A 13 3.05 12.06 -15.82
N VAL A 14 2.64 10.95 -16.44
CA VAL A 14 3.55 10.01 -17.12
C VAL A 14 3.13 9.84 -18.57
N ALA A 15 4.13 9.73 -19.46
CA ALA A 15 3.91 9.32 -20.83
C ALA A 15 3.61 7.81 -20.87
N ILE A 16 2.50 7.43 -21.50
CA ILE A 16 2.06 6.02 -21.62
C ILE A 16 2.31 5.43 -23.01
N GLY A 17 2.82 6.23 -23.94
CA GLY A 17 3.10 5.85 -25.32
C GLY A 17 2.51 6.84 -26.32
N ARG A 18 2.36 6.42 -27.57
CA ARG A 18 1.75 7.24 -28.63
C ARG A 18 0.50 6.57 -29.19
N ASP A 19 -0.42 7.38 -29.72
CA ASP A 19 -1.58 6.87 -30.45
C ASP A 19 -1.24 6.54 -31.93
N LYS A 20 -2.24 6.05 -32.67
CA LYS A 20 -2.13 5.74 -34.10
C LYS A 20 -1.80 6.94 -34.98
N ASN A 21 -2.01 8.17 -34.49
CA ASN A 21 -1.73 9.42 -35.18
C ASN A 21 -0.41 10.05 -34.67
N ASN A 22 0.43 9.27 -33.99
CA ASN A 22 1.71 9.68 -33.42
C ASN A 22 1.61 10.76 -32.31
N ARG A 23 0.45 10.96 -31.71
CA ARG A 23 0.26 11.90 -30.60
C ARG A 23 0.69 11.26 -29.29
N LEU A 24 1.44 12.01 -28.48
CA LEU A 24 1.85 11.56 -27.14
C LEU A 24 0.59 11.38 -26.28
N ARG A 25 0.50 10.21 -25.66
CA ARG A 25 -0.53 9.91 -24.67
C ARG A 25 0.09 10.03 -23.30
N GLU A 26 -0.59 10.76 -22.42
CA GLU A 26 -0.19 10.95 -21.05
C GLU A 26 -1.30 10.48 -20.11
N ALA A 27 -0.92 10.07 -18.91
CA ALA A 27 -1.83 9.76 -17.82
C ALA A 27 -1.38 10.51 -16.57
N ARG A 28 -2.33 11.09 -15.84
CA ARG A 28 -2.08 11.70 -14.53
C ARG A 28 -2.51 10.73 -13.43
N GLY A 29 -1.59 10.45 -12.51
CA GLY A 29 -1.80 9.59 -11.36
C GLY A 29 -1.11 10.16 -10.12
N PHE A 30 -0.78 9.28 -9.17
CA PHE A 30 -0.04 9.62 -7.97
C PHE A 30 1.10 8.64 -7.74
N MET A 31 2.15 9.11 -7.07
CA MET A 31 3.24 8.30 -6.56
C MET A 31 3.50 8.66 -5.11
N GLY A 32 3.89 7.66 -4.32
CA GLY A 32 4.26 7.85 -2.92
C GLY A 32 3.76 6.71 -2.03
N GLU A 33 3.65 7.00 -0.75
CA GLU A 33 3.34 6.01 0.29
C GLU A 33 2.11 6.42 1.10
N ILE A 34 1.43 5.40 1.65
CA ILE A 34 0.33 5.57 2.60
C ILE A 34 0.45 4.50 3.69
N VAL A 35 0.33 4.94 4.94
CA VAL A 35 0.23 4.05 6.10
C VAL A 35 -1.19 4.14 6.63
N PHE A 36 -1.86 3.00 6.75
CA PHE A 36 -3.24 2.95 7.23
C PHE A 36 -3.45 1.78 8.18
N LYS A 37 -4.51 1.90 8.99
CA LYS A 37 -4.95 0.88 9.93
C LYS A 37 -6.38 0.46 9.63
N ILE A 38 -6.61 -0.86 9.69
CA ILE A 38 -7.94 -1.46 9.56
C ILE A 38 -8.40 -1.93 10.93
N HIS A 39 -9.48 -1.35 11.45
CA HIS A 39 -10.02 -1.73 12.76
C HIS A 39 -11.02 -2.89 12.70
N HIS A 40 -11.64 -3.13 11.53
CA HIS A 40 -12.64 -4.18 11.39
C HIS A 40 -11.99 -5.54 11.13
N LYS A 41 -12.10 -6.48 12.08
CA LYS A 41 -11.41 -7.78 12.07
C LYS A 41 -11.60 -8.58 10.78
N MET A 42 -12.83 -8.66 10.27
CA MET A 42 -13.12 -9.39 9.03
C MET A 42 -12.46 -8.74 7.80
N ILE A 43 -12.47 -7.40 7.73
CA ILE A 43 -11.86 -6.68 6.61
C ILE A 43 -10.34 -6.77 6.70
N GLY A 44 -9.79 -6.72 7.92
CA GLY A 44 -8.36 -6.95 8.17
C GLY A 44 -7.91 -8.28 7.59
N LYS A 45 -8.61 -9.38 7.92
CA LYS A 45 -8.31 -10.71 7.36
C LYS A 45 -8.42 -10.79 5.84
N ILE A 46 -9.36 -10.08 5.23
CA ILE A 46 -9.49 -10.05 3.76
C ILE A 46 -8.28 -9.31 3.17
N VAL A 47 -7.93 -8.14 3.72
CA VAL A 47 -6.80 -7.34 3.25
C VAL A 47 -5.46 -8.05 3.45
N GLU A 48 -5.25 -8.70 4.59
CA GLU A 48 -4.08 -9.55 4.86
C GLU A 48 -3.89 -10.64 3.78
N LYS A 49 -5.00 -11.17 3.23
CA LYS A 49 -4.94 -12.20 2.18
C LYS A 49 -4.83 -11.62 0.77
N THR A 50 -5.51 -10.51 0.48
CA THR A 50 -5.64 -10.01 -0.88
C THR A 50 -4.61 -8.94 -1.23
N LEU A 51 -4.22 -8.11 -0.29
CA LEU A 51 -3.29 -7.01 -0.53
C LEU A 51 -1.90 -7.52 -0.98
N PRO A 52 -1.30 -8.57 -0.37
CA PRO A 52 -0.01 -9.08 -0.84
C PRO A 52 0.02 -9.49 -2.32
N LEU A 53 -1.11 -9.91 -2.90
CA LEU A 53 -1.21 -10.25 -4.32
C LEU A 53 -0.94 -9.04 -5.22
N ALA A 54 -1.23 -7.83 -4.73
CA ALA A 54 -1.02 -6.60 -5.47
C ALA A 54 0.47 -6.24 -5.67
N ARG A 55 1.41 -6.84 -4.90
CA ARG A 55 2.86 -6.73 -5.19
C ARG A 55 3.21 -7.29 -6.56
N TYR A 56 2.51 -8.35 -6.98
CA TYR A 56 2.76 -9.05 -8.24
C TYR A 56 1.88 -8.56 -9.37
N LEU A 57 0.62 -8.24 -9.05
CA LEU A 57 -0.38 -7.87 -10.06
C LEU A 57 -0.45 -6.37 -10.32
N GLY A 58 0.08 -5.54 -9.42
CA GLY A 58 -0.17 -4.10 -9.36
C GLY A 58 -1.62 -3.75 -8.96
N ILE A 59 -1.88 -2.46 -8.77
CA ILE A 59 -3.19 -1.87 -8.50
C ILE A 59 -3.62 -0.87 -9.58
N GLY A 60 -4.93 -0.69 -9.72
CA GLY A 60 -5.49 0.30 -10.65
C GLY A 60 -5.48 -0.12 -12.13
N ARG A 61 -5.55 0.88 -13.01
CA ARG A 61 -5.64 0.69 -14.47
C ARG A 61 -4.26 0.58 -15.09
N SER A 62 -4.17 -0.08 -16.25
CA SER A 62 -2.95 -0.14 -17.07
C SER A 62 -1.76 -0.86 -16.42
N ARG A 63 -2.06 -1.84 -15.54
CA ARG A 63 -1.05 -2.70 -14.90
C ARG A 63 -0.24 -3.53 -15.89
N GLY A 64 -0.88 -3.96 -16.98
CA GLY A 64 -0.21 -4.69 -18.07
C GLY A 64 0.83 -3.89 -18.86
N ILE A 65 0.95 -2.57 -18.62
CA ILE A 65 2.01 -1.73 -19.19
C ILE A 65 2.95 -1.15 -18.12
N GLY A 66 2.95 -1.72 -16.91
CA GLY A 66 3.86 -1.33 -15.81
C GLY A 66 3.37 -0.19 -14.91
N LEU A 67 2.11 0.23 -15.00
CA LEU A 67 1.55 1.23 -14.08
C LEU A 67 0.95 0.62 -12.83
N GLY A 68 1.04 1.33 -11.71
CA GLY A 68 0.40 0.94 -10.46
C GLY A 68 1.09 -0.20 -9.72
N GLU A 69 2.38 -0.42 -9.99
CA GLU A 69 3.24 -1.25 -9.16
C GLU A 69 3.30 -0.70 -7.74
N ILE A 70 3.23 -1.59 -6.76
CA ILE A 70 3.30 -1.23 -5.35
C ILE A 70 4.16 -2.22 -4.58
N ASP A 71 4.74 -1.73 -3.50
CA ASP A 71 5.26 -2.57 -2.43
C ASP A 71 4.36 -2.44 -1.20
N ILE A 72 4.36 -3.47 -0.36
CA ILE A 72 3.54 -3.57 0.85
C ILE A 72 4.44 -4.03 1.99
N GLU A 73 4.51 -3.19 3.01
CA GLU A 73 5.25 -3.43 4.24
C GLU A 73 4.29 -3.49 5.44
N GLU A 74 4.50 -4.47 6.33
CA GLU A 74 3.77 -4.53 7.58
C GLU A 74 4.38 -3.57 8.60
N HIS A 75 3.66 -2.49 8.90
CA HIS A 75 4.05 -1.57 9.96
C HIS A 75 3.58 -2.11 11.32
N TYR A 76 4.37 -3.00 11.93
CA TYR A 76 4.07 -3.54 13.26
C TYR A 76 4.07 -2.43 14.31
N LYS A 77 2.92 -2.24 14.99
CA LYS A 77 2.93 -1.49 16.26
C LYS A 77 3.79 -2.25 17.27
N ALA A 78 4.78 -1.56 17.82
CA ALA A 78 5.64 -1.97 18.94
C ALA A 78 4.90 -2.35 20.25
N LYS A 79 3.59 -2.63 20.23
CA LYS A 79 2.82 -3.08 21.40
C LYS A 79 3.10 -4.52 21.81
N LYS A 80 3.47 -5.42 20.88
CA LYS A 80 3.77 -6.81 21.23
C LYS A 80 5.10 -6.95 22.00
N LEU A 81 6.07 -6.08 21.71
CA LEU A 81 7.38 -6.11 22.35
C LEU A 81 7.33 -5.59 23.81
N ILE A 82 6.48 -4.58 24.08
CA ILE A 82 6.30 -4.04 25.44
C ILE A 82 5.64 -5.08 26.36
N ILE A 83 4.59 -5.75 25.89
CA ILE A 83 3.90 -6.79 26.68
C ILE A 83 4.84 -7.96 27.02
N ILE A 84 5.69 -8.39 26.08
CA ILE A 84 6.68 -9.46 26.35
C ILE A 84 7.72 -8.99 27.37
N ARG A 85 8.16 -7.73 27.31
CA ARG A 85 9.13 -7.18 28.28
C ARG A 85 8.56 -7.03 29.68
N GLU A 86 7.30 -6.60 29.82
CA GLU A 86 6.62 -6.54 31.13
C GLU A 86 6.49 -7.94 31.73
N ILE A 87 6.00 -8.92 30.97
CA ILE A 87 5.84 -10.30 31.45
C ILE A 87 7.17 -10.92 31.88
N LEU A 88 8.25 -10.68 31.12
CA LEU A 88 9.58 -11.22 31.45
C LEU A 88 10.24 -10.52 32.65
N ASN A 89 9.89 -9.25 32.92
CA ASN A 89 10.41 -8.51 34.07
C ASN A 89 9.61 -8.77 35.36
N ASP A 90 8.36 -9.20 35.27
CA ASP A 90 7.52 -9.57 36.42
C ASP A 90 7.72 -11.04 36.86
N SER A 91 8.66 -11.76 36.25
CA SER A 91 8.91 -13.20 36.47
C SER A 91 10.10 -13.52 37.41
N TRP A 92 10.63 -12.54 38.16
CA TRP A 92 11.67 -12.74 39.20
C TRP A 92 11.42 -11.87 40.43
#